data_AF-A0AAU6CVK9-F1
#
_entry.id   AF-A0AAU6CVK9-F1
#
_cell.length_a   1.000
_cell.length_b   1.000
_cell.length_c   1.000
_cell.angle_alpha   90.00
_cell.angle_beta   90.00
_cell.angle_gamma   90.00
#
_symmetry.space_group_name_H-M   'P 1'
#
loop_
_entity.id
_entity.type
_entity.pdbx_description
1 polymer ?
#
loop_
_entity_poly.entity_id
_entity_poly.type
_entity_poly.pdbx_seq_one_letter_code
_entity_poly.pdbx_strand_id
1 'polypeptide(L)'
;MAGRVLRAEQEPHRPGKRLIADARLRGELELCDRWGIPHSQFLGIGDGTWTQRDRAKALAYREYLTGVCPHCGTRPEEWEGDDEAYVAETSLCLGCEAIGYAQADIPQTKHGAKVGLLPWAVHAARQAERELKRADRRPRPWDNARLD
;
A
#
# COMPACT_ATOMS: atom_id res chain seq x y z
N MET A 1 -33.61 32.33 -39.18
CA MET A 1 -33.96 31.02 -38.59
C MET A 1 -32.77 30.55 -37.75
N ALA A 2 -32.64 31.03 -36.51
CA ALA A 2 -31.54 30.65 -35.62
C ALA A 2 -31.98 29.45 -34.78
N GLY A 3 -31.51 28.25 -35.12
CA GLY A 3 -31.73 27.04 -34.35
C GLY A 3 -30.87 27.04 -33.09
N ARG A 4 -31.49 27.34 -31.95
CA ARG A 4 -30.88 27.22 -30.62
C ARG A 4 -30.66 25.73 -30.34
N VAL A 5 -29.39 25.30 -30.30
CA VAL A 5 -29.00 23.98 -29.80
C VAL A 5 -29.40 23.91 -28.33
N LEU A 6 -30.46 23.15 -28.03
CA LEU A 6 -30.87 22.89 -26.66
C LEU A 6 -29.78 22.04 -26.01
N ARG A 7 -29.17 22.58 -24.94
CA ARG A 7 -28.28 21.82 -24.07
C ARG A 7 -29.00 20.56 -23.62
N ALA A 8 -28.36 19.41 -23.82
CA ALA A 8 -28.79 18.15 -23.23
C ALA A 8 -29.07 18.37 -21.74
N GLU A 9 -30.34 18.29 -21.37
CA GLU A 9 -30.79 18.34 -20.00
C GLU A 9 -30.10 17.20 -19.26
N GLN A 10 -29.39 17.56 -18.19
CA GLN A 10 -28.63 16.62 -17.38
C GLN A 10 -29.60 15.58 -16.82
N GLU A 11 -29.40 14.32 -17.21
CA GLU A 11 -30.13 13.18 -16.66
C GLU A 11 -30.14 13.22 -15.13
N PRO A 12 -31.26 12.79 -14.49
CA PRO A 12 -31.36 12.76 -13.05
C PRO A 12 -30.21 11.95 -12.44
N HIS A 13 -29.50 12.62 -11.54
CA HIS A 13 -28.36 12.13 -10.79
C HIS A 13 -28.63 10.74 -10.21
N ARG A 14 -28.06 9.69 -10.82
CA ARG A 14 -27.81 8.43 -10.13
C ARG A 14 -26.50 8.62 -9.34
N PRO A 15 -26.52 8.60 -8.00
CA PRO A 15 -25.29 8.60 -7.22
C PRO A 15 -24.38 7.45 -7.67
N GLY A 16 -23.06 7.63 -7.65
CA GLY A 16 -22.11 6.51 -7.84
C GLY A 16 -21.74 6.10 -9.27
N LYS A 17 -22.57 6.31 -10.31
CA LYS A 17 -22.25 5.84 -11.69
C LYS A 17 -20.89 6.31 -12.21
N ARG A 18 -20.53 7.57 -11.94
CA ARG A 18 -19.23 8.13 -12.34
C ARG A 18 -18.07 7.56 -11.53
N LEU A 19 -18.28 7.21 -10.26
CA LEU A 19 -17.23 6.63 -9.42
C LEU A 19 -16.85 5.24 -9.91
N ILE A 20 -17.83 4.43 -10.30
CA ILE A 20 -17.57 3.07 -10.81
C ILE A 20 -16.75 3.11 -12.11
N ALA A 21 -17.14 3.97 -13.07
CA ALA A 21 -16.50 4.03 -14.38
C ALA A 21 -15.18 4.81 -14.43
N ASP A 22 -14.96 5.75 -13.52
CA ASP A 22 -13.83 6.69 -13.57
C ASP A 22 -12.75 6.31 -12.53
N ALA A 23 -11.76 5.52 -12.97
CA ALA A 23 -10.63 5.11 -12.13
C ALA A 23 -9.80 6.29 -11.61
N ARG A 24 -9.69 7.37 -12.40
CA ARG A 24 -8.96 8.57 -11.98
C ARG A 24 -9.69 9.25 -10.84
N LEU A 25 -10.98 9.51 -10.98
CA LEU A 25 -11.78 10.12 -9.91
C LEU A 25 -11.75 9.28 -8.62
N ARG A 26 -11.73 7.95 -8.72
CA ARG A 26 -11.55 7.07 -7.54
C ARG A 26 -10.21 7.31 -6.86
N GLY A 27 -9.11 7.33 -7.62
CA GLY A 27 -7.78 7.59 -7.05
C GLY A 27 -7.67 8.98 -6.41
N GLU A 28 -8.26 10.00 -7.03
CA GLU A 28 -8.31 11.36 -6.45
C GLU A 28 -9.07 11.37 -5.10
N LEU A 29 -10.21 10.68 -5.01
CA LEU A 29 -11.00 10.61 -3.78
C LEU A 29 -10.37 9.72 -2.70
N GLU A 30 -9.64 8.68 -3.07
CA GLU A 30 -8.83 7.88 -2.11
C GLU A 30 -7.82 8.75 -1.37
N LEU A 31 -7.11 9.61 -2.11
CA LEU A 31 -6.15 10.55 -1.52
C LEU A 31 -6.85 11.61 -0.67
N CYS A 32 -7.99 12.14 -1.13
CA CYS A 32 -8.79 13.08 -0.36
C CYS A 32 -9.27 12.51 0.97
N ASP A 33 -9.76 11.26 0.97
CA ASP A 33 -10.20 10.54 2.17
C ASP A 33 -9.02 10.32 3.15
N ARG A 34 -7.88 9.84 2.64
CA ARG A 34 -6.66 9.63 3.45
C ARG A 34 -6.13 10.91 4.08
N TRP A 35 -6.19 12.03 3.37
CA TRP A 35 -5.67 13.32 3.85
C TRP A 35 -6.71 14.16 4.59
N GLY A 36 -7.99 13.78 4.56
CA GLY A 36 -9.07 14.53 5.19
C GLY A 36 -9.36 15.87 4.54
N ILE A 37 -9.20 15.99 3.22
CA ILE A 37 -9.36 17.25 2.46
C ILE A 37 -10.53 17.18 1.47
N PRO A 38 -11.20 18.31 1.13
CA PRO A 38 -12.21 18.33 0.08
C PRO A 38 -11.57 18.15 -1.31
N HIS A 39 -12.30 17.51 -2.23
CA HIS A 39 -11.79 17.26 -3.59
C HIS A 39 -11.51 18.56 -4.36
N SER A 40 -12.26 19.64 -4.11
CA SER A 40 -11.91 20.97 -4.63
C SER A 40 -10.48 21.38 -4.26
N GLN A 41 -10.11 21.31 -2.98
CA GLN A 41 -8.76 21.63 -2.51
C GLN A 41 -7.70 20.72 -3.15
N PHE A 42 -7.99 19.42 -3.29
CA PHE A 42 -7.10 18.49 -3.99
C PHE A 42 -6.81 18.92 -5.44
N LEU A 43 -7.81 19.47 -6.14
CA LEU A 43 -7.66 20.01 -7.49
C LEU A 43 -6.95 21.38 -7.53
N GLY A 44 -6.53 21.91 -6.37
CA GLY A 44 -5.96 23.25 -6.25
C GLY A 44 -7.00 24.37 -6.36
N ILE A 45 -8.28 24.05 -6.16
CA ILE A 45 -9.40 25.01 -6.28
C ILE A 45 -10.06 25.16 -4.91
N GLY A 46 -10.16 26.38 -4.39
CA GLY A 46 -10.83 26.67 -3.12
C GLY A 46 -9.87 26.80 -1.93
N ASP A 47 -10.44 27.10 -0.78
CA ASP A 47 -9.75 27.52 0.45
C ASP A 47 -9.74 26.44 1.55
N GLY A 48 -10.12 25.20 1.19
CA GLY A 48 -10.32 24.09 2.12
C GLY A 48 -11.72 24.01 2.71
N THR A 49 -12.64 24.91 2.34
CA THR A 49 -14.04 24.78 2.72
C THR A 49 -14.70 23.61 1.99
N TRP A 50 -15.39 22.76 2.75
CA TRP A 50 -16.17 21.68 2.18
C TRP A 50 -17.39 22.21 1.46
N THR A 51 -17.37 22.17 0.13
CA THR A 51 -18.54 22.51 -0.68
C THR A 51 -19.59 21.40 -0.61
N GLN A 52 -20.83 21.69 -1.01
CA GLN A 52 -21.86 20.66 -1.14
C GLN A 52 -21.42 19.53 -2.08
N ARG A 53 -20.74 19.89 -3.17
CA ARG A 53 -20.23 18.93 -4.15
C ARG A 53 -19.14 18.04 -3.56
N ASP A 54 -18.26 18.57 -2.72
CA ASP A 54 -17.20 17.79 -2.07
C ASP A 54 -17.79 16.82 -1.05
N ARG A 55 -18.76 17.26 -0.24
CA ARG A 55 -19.49 16.38 0.67
C ARG A 55 -20.19 15.24 -0.07
N ALA A 56 -20.88 15.55 -1.18
CA ALA A 56 -21.56 14.54 -1.98
C ALA A 56 -20.59 13.50 -2.54
N LYS A 57 -19.41 13.93 -3.03
CA LYS A 57 -18.36 13.00 -3.50
C LYS A 57 -17.81 12.15 -2.36
N ALA A 58 -17.54 12.73 -1.19
CA ALA A 58 -17.01 11.98 -0.05
C ALA A 58 -17.99 10.92 0.45
N LEU A 59 -19.28 11.25 0.55
CA LEU A 59 -20.32 10.28 0.90
C LEU A 59 -20.45 9.18 -0.14
N ALA A 60 -20.46 9.53 -1.43
CA ALA A 60 -20.53 8.55 -2.51
C ALA A 60 -19.28 7.66 -2.58
N TYR A 61 -18.10 8.18 -2.27
CA TYR A 61 -16.87 7.39 -2.17
C TYR A 61 -16.91 6.45 -0.96
N ARG A 62 -17.44 6.91 0.18
CA ARG A 62 -17.64 6.06 1.36
C ARG A 62 -18.58 4.89 1.07
N GLU A 63 -19.69 5.15 0.38
CA GLU A 63 -20.62 4.11 -0.07
C GLU A 63 -19.94 3.13 -1.04
N TYR A 64 -19.17 3.64 -2.01
CA TYR A 64 -18.35 2.80 -2.89
C TYR A 64 -17.44 1.85 -2.09
N LEU A 65 -16.72 2.36 -1.08
CA LEU A 65 -15.84 1.53 -0.24
C LEU A 65 -16.59 0.44 0.52
N THR A 66 -17.83 0.69 0.97
CA THR A 66 -18.64 -0.34 1.65
C THR A 66 -19.05 -1.48 0.73
N GLY A 67 -19.13 -1.23 -0.58
CA GLY A 67 -19.44 -2.26 -1.58
C GLY A 67 -18.21 -3.04 -2.07
N VAL A 68 -16.99 -2.65 -1.68
CA VAL A 68 -15.75 -3.32 -2.07
C VAL A 68 -15.36 -4.35 -1.01
N CYS A 69 -15.09 -5.59 -1.44
CA CYS A 69 -14.57 -6.61 -0.54
C CYS A 69 -13.17 -6.20 -0.02
N PRO A 70 -12.95 -6.12 1.30
CA PRO A 70 -11.65 -5.70 1.85
C PRO A 70 -10.54 -6.74 1.63
N HIS A 71 -10.89 -7.97 1.23
CA HIS A 71 -9.92 -9.04 0.99
C HIS A 71 -9.47 -9.08 -0.48
N CYS A 72 -10.41 -9.18 -1.42
CA CYS A 72 -10.09 -9.34 -2.85
C CYS A 72 -10.24 -8.05 -3.67
N GLY A 73 -10.82 -6.98 -3.11
CA GLY A 73 -10.96 -5.68 -3.80
C GLY A 73 -12.08 -5.61 -4.86
N THR A 74 -12.78 -6.72 -5.12
CA THR A 74 -13.91 -6.75 -6.07
C THR A 74 -15.22 -6.34 -5.40
N ARG A 75 -16.15 -5.75 -6.17
CA ARG A 75 -17.54 -5.52 -5.76
C ARG A 75 -18.47 -6.66 -6.22
N PRO A 76 -19.60 -6.91 -5.54
CA PRO A 76 -20.59 -7.90 -5.97
C PRO A 76 -21.07 -7.72 -7.41
N GLU A 77 -21.29 -6.47 -7.83
CA GLU A 77 -21.73 -6.11 -9.19
C GLU A 77 -20.74 -6.55 -10.28
N GLU A 78 -19.45 -6.71 -9.94
CA GLU A 78 -18.41 -7.14 -10.89
C GLU A 78 -18.48 -8.66 -11.16
N TRP A 79 -19.26 -9.41 -10.37
CA TRP A 79 -19.55 -10.83 -10.56
C TRP A 79 -20.93 -11.06 -11.20
N GLU A 80 -21.76 -10.03 -11.34
CA GLU A 80 -23.13 -10.19 -11.84
C GLU A 80 -23.15 -10.62 -13.31
N GLY A 81 -23.56 -11.87 -13.55
CA GLY A 81 -23.68 -12.44 -14.89
C GLY A 81 -22.38 -13.01 -15.47
N ASP A 82 -21.29 -13.01 -14.68
CA ASP A 82 -20.01 -13.60 -15.04
C ASP A 82 -19.30 -14.18 -13.80
N ASP A 83 -19.50 -15.48 -13.56
CA ASP A 83 -18.86 -16.21 -12.47
C ASP A 83 -17.34 -16.42 -12.69
N GLU A 84 -16.84 -16.13 -13.89
CA GLU A 84 -15.43 -16.23 -14.29
C GLU A 84 -14.75 -14.86 -14.44
N ALA A 85 -15.40 -13.78 -13.99
CA ALA A 85 -14.91 -12.40 -14.11
C ALA A 85 -13.49 -12.20 -13.52
N TYR A 86 -13.11 -13.03 -12.53
CA TYR A 86 -11.78 -13.04 -11.93
C TYR A 86 -11.29 -14.46 -11.66
N VAL A 87 -9.98 -14.70 -11.82
CA VAL A 87 -9.30 -15.94 -11.46
C VAL A 87 -8.35 -15.72 -10.28
N ALA A 88 -8.37 -16.64 -9.32
CA ALA A 88 -7.40 -16.62 -8.23
C ALA A 88 -6.05 -17.17 -8.72
N GLU A 89 -5.01 -16.35 -8.69
CA GLU A 89 -3.63 -16.74 -9.01
C GLU A 89 -2.73 -16.68 -7.77
N THR A 90 -1.84 -17.66 -7.63
CA THR A 90 -0.84 -17.68 -6.56
C THR A 90 0.47 -17.06 -7.03
N SER A 91 0.88 -15.95 -6.42
CA SER A 91 2.18 -15.31 -6.68
C SER A 91 3.17 -15.55 -5.54
N LEU A 92 4.41 -15.93 -5.86
CA LEU A 92 5.49 -16.08 -4.90
C LEU A 92 6.28 -14.77 -4.74
N CYS A 93 6.38 -14.26 -3.51
CA CYS A 93 7.30 -13.17 -3.17
C CYS A 93 8.64 -13.74 -2.68
N LEU A 94 9.69 -13.64 -3.51
CA LEU A 94 11.04 -14.14 -3.18
C LEU A 94 11.59 -13.57 -1.86
N GLY A 95 11.24 -12.32 -1.52
CA GLY A 95 11.64 -11.72 -0.24
C GLY A 95 10.95 -12.38 0.95
N CYS A 96 9.64 -12.60 0.87
CA CYS A 96 8.89 -13.28 1.92
C CYS A 96 9.31 -14.75 2.05
N GLU A 97 9.60 -15.42 0.93
CA GLU A 97 10.15 -16.77 0.91
C GLU A 97 11.50 -16.83 1.64
N ALA A 98 12.44 -15.94 1.31
CA ALA A 98 13.74 -15.85 1.98
C ALA A 98 13.61 -15.56 3.48
N ILE A 99 12.66 -14.70 3.88
CA ILE A 99 12.34 -14.47 5.30
C ILE A 99 11.84 -15.76 5.94
N GLY A 100 10.92 -16.47 5.29
CA GLY A 100 10.36 -17.74 5.78
C GLY A 100 11.44 -18.77 6.05
N TYR A 101 12.35 -18.99 5.09
CA TYR A 101 13.49 -19.89 5.26
C TYR A 101 14.39 -19.47 6.43
N ALA A 102 14.84 -18.21 6.46
CA ALA A 102 15.70 -17.73 7.54
C ALA A 102 15.02 -17.78 8.92
N GLN A 103 13.70 -17.67 8.97
CA GLN A 103 12.93 -17.74 10.22
C GLN A 103 12.80 -19.19 10.70
N ALA A 104 12.63 -20.14 9.78
CA ALA A 104 12.65 -21.57 10.07
C ALA A 104 14.02 -22.03 10.62
N ASP A 105 15.10 -21.39 10.17
CA ASP A 105 16.46 -21.68 10.63
C ASP A 105 16.79 -21.11 12.03
N ILE A 106 15.92 -20.28 12.63
CA ILE A 106 16.15 -19.74 13.97
C ILE A 106 15.95 -20.86 15.01
N PRO A 107 16.97 -21.17 15.84
CA PRO A 107 16.81 -22.15 16.91
C PRO A 107 15.73 -21.71 17.90
N GLN A 108 14.89 -22.66 18.32
CA GLN A 108 13.78 -22.40 19.26
C GLN A 108 14.24 -21.83 20.62
N THR A 109 15.49 -22.08 21.00
CA THR A 109 16.12 -21.54 22.22
C THR A 109 16.45 -20.05 22.13
N LYS A 110 16.36 -19.44 20.94
CA LYS A 110 16.75 -18.05 20.70
C LYS A 110 15.53 -17.12 20.70
N HIS A 111 15.04 -16.85 21.91
CA HIS A 111 13.91 -15.95 22.11
C HIS A 111 14.23 -14.50 21.68
N GLY A 112 13.24 -13.82 21.10
CA GLY A 112 13.36 -12.43 20.65
C GLY A 112 14.15 -12.22 19.35
N ALA A 113 14.57 -13.28 18.66
CA ALA A 113 15.18 -13.16 17.35
C ALA A 113 14.16 -12.73 16.30
N LYS A 114 14.58 -11.85 15.38
CA LYS A 114 13.79 -11.40 14.23
C LYS A 114 14.60 -11.53 12.95
N VAL A 115 13.92 -11.88 11.86
CA VAL A 115 14.49 -11.87 10.50
C VAL A 115 14.13 -10.55 9.84
N GLY A 116 15.08 -9.98 9.10
CA GLY A 116 14.85 -8.84 8.25
C GLY A 116 15.78 -8.90 7.04
N LEU A 117 15.30 -8.37 5.91
CA LEU A 117 16.08 -8.28 4.69
C LEU A 117 16.92 -7.00 4.69
N LEU A 118 18.18 -7.12 4.26
CA LEU A 118 19.06 -5.99 4.04
C LEU A 118 19.48 -5.99 2.57
N PRO A 119 19.56 -4.81 1.91
CA PRO A 119 20.22 -4.73 0.61
C PRO A 119 21.63 -5.30 0.68
N TRP A 120 22.07 -5.97 -0.38
CA TRP A 120 23.37 -6.66 -0.40
C TRP A 120 24.54 -5.74 -0.01
N ALA A 121 24.58 -4.52 -0.55
CA ALA A 121 25.61 -3.55 -0.22
C ALA A 121 25.66 -3.20 1.27
N VAL A 122 24.49 -3.11 1.92
CA VAL A 122 24.38 -2.87 3.37
C VAL A 122 24.86 -4.08 4.16
N HIS A 123 24.52 -5.30 3.72
CA HIS A 123 25.01 -6.52 4.34
C HIS A 123 26.54 -6.62 4.26
N ALA A 124 27.13 -6.39 3.07
CA ALA A 124 28.58 -6.44 2.85
C ALA A 124 29.33 -5.42 3.72
N ALA A 125 28.84 -4.17 3.78
CA ALA A 125 29.42 -3.13 4.63
C ALA A 125 29.39 -3.52 6.12
N ARG A 126 28.27 -4.10 6.60
CA ARG A 126 28.17 -4.57 7.99
C ARG A 126 29.11 -5.74 8.29
N GLN A 127 29.34 -6.64 7.34
CA GLN A 127 30.32 -7.72 7.52
C GLN A 127 31.74 -7.16 7.60
N ALA A 128 32.13 -6.27 6.69
CA ALA A 128 33.43 -5.60 6.72
C ALA A 128 33.66 -4.84 8.04
N GLU A 129 32.65 -4.11 8.53
CA GLU A 129 32.74 -3.42 9.82
C GLU A 129 32.96 -4.40 10.99
N ARG A 130 32.28 -5.55 11.00
CA ARG A 130 32.45 -6.58 12.02
C ARG A 130 33.84 -7.21 11.98
N GLU A 131 34.36 -7.46 10.78
CA GLU A 131 35.71 -8.00 10.58
C GLU A 131 36.78 -7.04 11.08
N LEU A 132 36.67 -5.75 10.75
CA LEU A 132 37.58 -4.71 11.26
C LEU A 132 37.54 -4.64 12.79
N LYS A 133 36.35 -4.62 13.40
CA LYS A 133 36.21 -4.62 14.87
C LYS A 133 36.77 -5.89 15.52
N ARG A 134 36.72 -7.03 14.83
CA ARG A 134 37.30 -8.28 15.31
C ARG A 134 38.83 -8.26 15.22
N ALA A 135 39.39 -7.69 14.15
CA ALA A 135 40.84 -7.56 13.96
C ALA A 135 41.47 -6.55 14.93
N ASP A 136 40.77 -5.48 15.26
CA ASP A 136 41.23 -4.46 16.22
C ASP A 136 41.21 -4.94 17.68
N ARG A 137 40.53 -6.06 18.00
CA ARG A 137 40.64 -6.69 19.32
C ARG A 137 42.07 -7.20 19.53
N ARG A 138 42.94 -6.38 20.11
CA ARG A 138 44.26 -6.79 20.61
C ARG A 138 44.09 -8.01 21.54
N PRO A 139 44.90 -9.07 21.39
CA PRO A 139 44.96 -10.15 22.37
C PRO A 139 45.32 -9.55 23.73
N ARG A 140 44.68 -10.04 24.79
CA ARG A 140 44.97 -9.53 26.12
C ARG A 140 46.34 -10.06 26.54
N PRO A 141 47.16 -9.27 27.27
CA PRO A 141 48.53 -9.66 27.60
C PRO A 141 48.68 -11.04 28.28
N TRP A 142 47.62 -11.52 28.93
CA TRP A 142 47.59 -12.80 29.65
C TRP A 142 47.05 -13.98 28.84
N ASP A 143 46.65 -13.80 27.57
CA ASP A 143 46.19 -14.91 26.72
C ASP A 143 47.34 -15.87 26.33
N ASN A 144 48.60 -15.50 26.58
CA ASN A 144 49.81 -16.32 26.33
C ASN A 144 50.42 -16.95 27.61
N ALA A 145 49.83 -16.76 28.80
CA ALA A 145 50.44 -17.13 30.08
C ALA A 145 50.20 -18.58 30.53
N ARG A 146 50.10 -19.55 29.62
CA ARG A 146 50.01 -20.98 29.94
C ARG A 146 50.89 -21.82 29.02
N LEU A 147 52.19 -21.73 29.23
CA LEU A 147 53.17 -22.74 28.83
C LEU A 147 54.33 -22.68 29.83
N ASP A 148 54.07 -23.11 31.07
CA ASP A 148 55.10 -23.50 32.04
C ASP A 148 54.56 -24.70 32.86
#